data_AF-A0A1E4I485-F1
#
_entry.id   AF-A0A1E4I485-F1
#
_cell.length_a   1.000
_cell.length_b   1.000
_cell.length_c   1.000
_cell.angle_alpha   90.00
_cell.angle_beta   90.00
_cell.angle_gamma   90.00
#
_symmetry.space_group_name_H-M   'P 1'
#
loop_
_entity.id
_entity.type
_entity.pdbx_description
1 polymer ?
#
loop_
_entity_poly.entity_id
_entity_poly.type
_entity_poly.pdbx_seq_one_letter_code
_entity_poly.pdbx_strand_id
1 'polypeptide(L)'
;MTATNITNATKARTSRGRRDADGSLPADVAQVEEPRAGACAVMGVLVRVAGTVPVRLDLSHAGTKEMQLGLSLGAVLIYLRTAITAHAVADGWANTAVLARNLAMGVVGKRPMPVGPSSVAAMVRMAGVPRVIGGWQDAVAGTTVPAMLRIKAGPVTWEVCDSQAYRSLLDGWRQAAHLLEAAAPAGG
;
A
#
# COMPACT_ATOMS: atom_id res chain seq x y z
N MET A 1 63.64 35.29 6.91
CA MET A 1 62.36 35.70 6.27
C MET A 1 61.23 35.08 7.08
N THR A 2 60.19 35.87 7.44
CA THR A 2 58.83 35.44 7.94
C THR A 2 58.79 34.50 9.18
N ALA A 3 57.79 34.42 10.07
CA ALA A 3 56.62 35.21 10.52
C ALA A 3 56.04 34.46 11.76
N THR A 4 55.30 34.99 12.76
CA THR A 4 54.88 36.35 13.20
C THR A 4 54.46 36.27 14.69
N ASN A 5 54.34 37.39 15.41
CA ASN A 5 54.09 37.47 16.87
C ASN A 5 52.68 37.00 17.36
N ILE A 6 52.55 36.40 18.56
CA ILE A 6 52.10 36.98 19.88
C ILE A 6 50.81 37.86 19.75
N THR A 7 49.73 37.81 20.54
CA THR A 7 49.61 37.67 22.01
C THR A 7 48.17 37.37 22.49
N ASN A 8 48.04 36.75 23.66
CA ASN A 8 46.80 36.57 24.43
C ASN A 8 46.68 37.66 25.52
N ALA A 9 45.54 38.35 25.66
CA ALA A 9 44.95 38.78 26.94
C ALA A 9 43.72 39.70 26.75
N THR A 10 42.62 39.41 27.46
CA THR A 10 42.16 40.18 28.65
C THR A 10 40.71 39.81 29.01
N LYS A 11 40.41 39.62 30.29
CA LYS A 11 39.05 39.44 30.81
C LYS A 11 38.36 40.80 30.99
N ALA A 12 37.08 40.88 30.66
CA ALA A 12 36.16 41.83 31.29
C ALA A 12 34.84 41.12 31.65
N ARG A 13 34.32 41.38 32.85
CA ARG A 13 33.07 40.81 33.36
C ARG A 13 31.99 41.89 33.40
N THR A 14 30.74 41.45 33.48
CA THR A 14 29.52 42.21 33.84
C THR A 14 29.00 43.29 32.89
N SER A 15 27.84 43.02 32.31
CA SER A 15 26.65 43.85 32.53
C SER A 15 25.41 42.96 32.73
N ARG A 16 24.50 43.36 33.61
CA ARG A 16 23.15 42.77 33.73
C ARG A 16 22.24 43.49 32.74
N GLY A 17 21.40 42.78 32.00
CA GLY A 17 20.46 43.46 31.10
C GLY A 17 19.41 42.56 30.45
N ARG A 18 18.27 42.41 31.14
CA ARG A 18 16.91 42.25 30.58
C ARG A 18 16.57 40.98 29.77
N ARG A 19 15.50 40.30 30.20
CA ARG A 19 14.70 39.39 29.34
C ARG A 19 14.01 40.23 28.28
N ASP A 20 13.86 39.67 27.09
CA ASP A 20 12.66 39.65 26.23
C ASP A 20 13.08 38.78 25.02
N ALA A 21 12.76 37.49 24.98
CA ALA A 21 11.44 36.92 24.71
C ALA A 21 10.94 37.14 23.27
N ASP A 22 11.80 36.91 22.26
CA ASP A 22 11.32 36.53 20.92
C ASP A 22 12.25 35.49 20.28
N GLY A 23 11.76 34.25 20.16
CA GLY A 23 12.56 33.04 19.90
C GLY A 23 12.70 32.67 18.43
N SER A 24 12.76 33.64 17.51
CA SER A 24 12.97 33.36 16.08
C SER A 24 14.37 32.79 15.84
N LEU A 25 14.45 31.47 15.67
CA LEU A 25 15.65 30.78 15.20
C LEU A 25 15.99 31.24 13.76
N PRO A 26 17.28 31.37 13.40
CA PRO A 26 17.68 31.78 12.06
C PRO A 26 17.24 30.76 11.00
N ALA A 27 16.85 31.26 9.83
CA ALA A 27 16.18 30.49 8.77
C ALA A 27 17.05 29.46 8.01
N ASP A 28 18.34 29.33 8.37
CA ASP A 28 19.30 28.44 7.70
C ASP A 28 19.53 27.09 8.40
N VAL A 29 18.67 26.72 9.36
CA VAL A 29 18.67 25.34 9.88
C VAL A 29 17.95 24.46 8.88
N ALA A 30 18.70 23.67 8.11
CA ALA A 30 18.15 22.60 7.30
C ALA A 30 17.30 21.68 8.18
N GLN A 31 15.98 21.67 7.95
CA GLN A 31 15.07 20.75 8.62
C GLN A 31 15.35 19.33 8.12
N VAL A 32 16.31 18.67 8.76
CA VAL A 32 16.36 17.21 8.79
C VAL A 32 15.09 16.79 9.51
N GLU A 33 14.08 16.43 8.73
CA GLU A 33 12.83 15.88 9.24
C GLU A 33 13.15 14.57 9.96
N GLU A 34 13.25 14.64 11.30
CA GLU A 34 13.47 13.45 12.11
C GLU A 34 12.34 12.46 11.83
N PRO A 35 12.65 11.23 11.35
CA PRO A 35 11.62 10.25 11.09
C PRO A 35 10.97 9.86 12.42
N ARG A 36 9.76 10.38 12.66
CA ARG A 36 9.01 10.15 13.90
C ARG A 36 8.99 8.65 14.22
N ALA A 37 9.60 8.30 15.35
CA ALA A 37 9.79 6.92 15.76
C ALA A 37 8.43 6.19 15.86
N GLY A 38 8.36 4.98 15.30
CA GLY A 38 7.14 4.16 15.29
C GLY A 38 6.59 3.81 13.91
N ALA A 39 7.19 4.31 12.82
CA ALA A 39 6.89 3.82 11.47
C ALA A 39 7.38 2.37 11.30
N CYS A 40 6.51 1.39 11.60
CA CYS A 40 6.69 0.04 11.09
C CYS A 40 6.58 0.11 9.56
N ALA A 41 7.72 0.12 8.87
CA ALA A 41 7.76 -0.04 7.44
C ALA A 41 7.15 -1.41 7.10
N VAL A 42 5.93 -1.41 6.55
CA VAL A 42 5.26 -2.62 6.11
C VAL A 42 6.02 -3.16 4.89
N MET A 43 7.04 -3.99 5.15
CA MET A 43 7.92 -4.59 4.14
C MET A 43 7.14 -5.41 3.09
N GLY A 44 5.96 -5.88 3.47
CA GLY A 44 4.93 -6.41 2.59
C GLY A 44 3.71 -6.81 3.40
N VAL A 45 2.53 -6.78 2.77
CA VAL A 45 1.31 -7.34 3.32
C VAL A 45 1.12 -8.73 2.72
N LEU A 46 0.82 -9.73 3.55
CA LEU A 46 0.43 -11.05 3.09
C LEU A 46 -0.97 -11.40 3.59
N VAL A 47 -1.85 -11.81 2.68
CA VAL A 47 -3.26 -12.13 2.99
C VAL A 47 -3.65 -13.46 2.37
N ARG A 48 -4.13 -14.39 3.19
CA ARG A 48 -4.68 -15.68 2.73
C ARG A 48 -6.18 -15.55 2.48
N VAL A 49 -6.63 -16.06 1.33
CA VAL A 49 -8.01 -15.92 0.85
C VAL A 49 -8.58 -17.25 0.34
N ALA A 50 -9.82 -17.54 0.73
CA ALA A 50 -10.59 -18.72 0.33
C ALA A 50 -12.08 -18.35 0.22
N GLY A 51 -12.82 -19.01 -0.68
CA GLY A 51 -14.24 -18.76 -0.95
C GLY A 51 -14.51 -17.41 -1.59
N THR A 52 -15.76 -16.92 -1.49
CA THR A 52 -16.11 -15.56 -1.94
C THR A 52 -15.36 -14.54 -1.10
N VAL A 53 -14.49 -13.74 -1.72
CA VAL A 53 -13.88 -12.58 -1.08
C VAL A 53 -14.84 -11.39 -1.21
N PRO A 54 -15.23 -10.72 -0.10
CA PRO A 54 -16.03 -9.50 -0.19
C PRO A 54 -15.29 -8.40 -0.96
N VAL A 55 -15.93 -7.88 -2.02
CA VAL A 55 -15.44 -6.72 -2.78
C VAL A 55 -16.31 -5.52 -2.44
N ARG A 56 -15.69 -4.35 -2.20
CA ARG A 56 -16.40 -3.07 -2.12
C ARG A 56 -15.65 -2.01 -2.91
N LEU A 57 -16.40 -1.09 -3.50
CA LEU A 57 -15.90 0.03 -4.30
C LEU A 57 -16.53 1.30 -3.74
N ASP A 58 -15.70 2.26 -3.37
CA ASP A 58 -16.10 3.56 -2.84
C ASP A 58 -15.37 4.66 -3.62
N LEU A 59 -16.10 5.34 -4.51
CA LEU A 59 -15.54 6.37 -5.39
C LEU A 59 -15.77 7.76 -4.79
N SER A 60 -14.69 8.38 -4.34
CA SER A 60 -14.69 9.75 -3.82
C SER A 60 -14.28 10.76 -4.89
N HIS A 61 -14.92 11.93 -4.87
CA HIS A 61 -14.61 13.09 -5.73
C HIS A 61 -14.60 12.78 -7.24
N ALA A 62 -15.53 11.95 -7.71
CA ALA A 62 -15.71 11.58 -9.12
C ALA A 62 -15.73 12.80 -10.06
N GLY A 63 -15.08 12.69 -11.22
CA GLY A 63 -14.99 13.76 -12.21
C GLY A 63 -14.05 14.94 -11.83
N THR A 64 -13.39 14.91 -10.67
CA THR A 64 -12.44 15.94 -10.24
C THR A 64 -10.98 15.45 -10.34
N LYS A 65 -10.01 16.38 -10.23
CA LYS A 65 -8.57 16.03 -10.13
C LYS A 65 -8.20 15.29 -8.84
N GLU A 66 -9.03 15.38 -7.80
CA GLU A 66 -8.87 14.67 -6.52
C GLU A 66 -9.63 13.32 -6.48
N MET A 67 -10.08 12.83 -7.64
CA MET A 67 -10.75 11.54 -7.75
C MET A 67 -9.90 10.41 -7.15
N GLN A 68 -10.52 9.64 -6.27
CA GLN A 68 -9.89 8.49 -5.61
C GLN A 68 -10.90 7.38 -5.39
N LEU A 69 -10.55 6.17 -5.85
CA LEU A 69 -11.32 4.95 -5.60
C LEU A 69 -10.71 4.20 -4.42
N GLY A 70 -11.52 3.93 -3.39
CA GLY A 70 -11.27 2.91 -2.39
C GLY A 70 -11.79 1.55 -2.87
N LEU A 71 -10.88 0.63 -3.16
CA LEU A 71 -11.18 -0.77 -3.47
C LEU A 71 -10.89 -1.62 -2.24
N SER A 72 -11.93 -2.20 -1.62
CA SER A 72 -11.76 -3.20 -0.56
C SER A 72 -11.80 -4.60 -1.15
N LEU A 73 -10.76 -5.40 -0.89
CA LEU A 73 -10.65 -6.82 -1.26
C LEU A 73 -10.47 -7.64 0.02
N GLY A 74 -11.59 -8.09 0.60
CA GLY A 74 -11.62 -8.75 1.90
C GLY A 74 -11.10 -7.83 3.00
N ALA A 75 -9.94 -8.15 3.57
CA ALA A 75 -9.31 -7.38 4.64
C ALA A 75 -8.30 -6.31 4.15
N VAL A 76 -8.13 -6.12 2.83
CA VAL A 76 -7.23 -5.10 2.27
C VAL A 76 -8.04 -3.94 1.69
N LEU A 77 -7.77 -2.71 2.13
CA LEU A 77 -8.26 -1.49 1.49
C LEU A 77 -7.17 -0.90 0.61
N ILE A 78 -7.49 -0.65 -0.66
CA ILE A 78 -6.55 -0.18 -1.67
C ILE A 78 -7.07 1.13 -2.28
N TYR A 79 -6.28 2.20 -2.16
CA TYR A 79 -6.57 3.46 -2.82
C TYR A 79 -5.90 3.55 -4.18
N LEU A 80 -6.72 3.86 -5.19
CA LEU A 80 -6.36 3.98 -6.59
C LEU A 80 -6.80 5.35 -7.11
N ARG A 81 -6.06 5.93 -8.07
CA ARG A 81 -6.45 7.19 -8.74
C ARG A 81 -6.62 7.09 -10.25
N THR A 82 -6.10 6.04 -10.88
CA THR A 82 -6.13 5.88 -12.34
C THR A 82 -6.57 4.49 -12.76
N ALA A 83 -7.40 4.41 -13.80
CA ALA A 83 -7.83 3.13 -14.39
C ALA A 83 -6.62 2.29 -14.85
N ILE A 84 -5.57 2.93 -15.37
CA ILE A 84 -4.30 2.29 -15.78
C ILE A 84 -3.70 1.44 -14.66
N THR A 85 -3.71 1.92 -13.41
CA THR A 85 -3.19 1.15 -12.26
C THR A 85 -4.04 -0.11 -12.03
N ALA A 86 -5.37 0.01 -12.12
CA ALA A 86 -6.29 -1.09 -11.91
C ALA A 86 -6.22 -2.13 -13.06
N HIS A 87 -6.15 -1.69 -14.31
CA HIS A 87 -5.92 -2.55 -15.48
C HIS A 87 -4.60 -3.32 -15.38
N ALA A 88 -3.50 -2.64 -15.05
CA ALA A 88 -2.20 -3.30 -14.87
C ALA A 88 -2.25 -4.44 -13.84
N VAL A 89 -3.00 -4.28 -12.75
CA VAL A 89 -3.22 -5.36 -11.78
C VAL A 89 -4.18 -6.42 -12.32
N ALA A 90 -5.30 -6.04 -12.95
CA ALA A 90 -6.28 -6.96 -13.51
C ALA A 90 -5.68 -7.88 -14.60
N ASP A 91 -4.92 -7.32 -15.53
CA ASP A 91 -4.26 -8.04 -16.63
C ASP A 91 -3.12 -8.90 -16.10
N GLY A 92 -2.30 -8.35 -15.20
CA GLY A 92 -1.25 -9.09 -14.51
C GLY A 92 -1.81 -10.27 -13.70
N TRP A 93 -2.97 -10.11 -13.07
CA TRP A 93 -3.68 -11.17 -12.36
C TRP A 93 -4.25 -12.21 -13.33
N ALA A 94 -4.89 -11.78 -14.43
CA ALA A 94 -5.41 -12.66 -15.47
C ALA A 94 -4.30 -13.49 -16.13
N ASN A 95 -3.08 -12.95 -16.29
CA ASN A 95 -1.92 -13.70 -16.79
C ASN A 95 -1.51 -14.87 -15.88
N THR A 96 -1.88 -14.86 -14.59
CA THR A 96 -1.68 -16.01 -13.68
C THR A 96 -2.75 -17.09 -13.81
N ALA A 97 -3.76 -16.93 -14.69
CA ALA A 97 -4.88 -17.88 -14.83
C ALA A 97 -4.44 -19.31 -15.17
N VAL A 98 -3.31 -19.50 -15.87
CA VAL A 98 -2.75 -20.84 -16.12
C VAL A 98 -2.36 -21.54 -14.82
N LEU A 99 -1.75 -20.81 -13.87
CA LEU A 99 -1.42 -21.33 -12.54
C LEU A 99 -2.69 -21.60 -11.74
N ALA A 100 -3.70 -20.72 -11.85
CA ALA A 100 -4.98 -20.83 -11.16
C ALA A 100 -5.83 -22.05 -11.58
N ARG A 101 -5.55 -22.70 -12.72
CA ARG A 101 -6.25 -23.94 -13.15
C ARG A 101 -6.06 -25.11 -12.18
N ASN A 102 -4.96 -25.12 -11.42
CA ASN A 102 -4.65 -26.16 -10.44
C ASN A 102 -5.20 -25.86 -9.03
N LEU A 103 -5.90 -24.74 -8.85
CA LEU A 103 -6.58 -24.43 -7.59
C LEU A 103 -7.76 -25.36 -7.36
N ALA A 104 -8.04 -25.66 -6.09
CA ALA A 104 -9.25 -26.36 -5.70
C ALA A 104 -10.51 -25.62 -6.22
N MET A 105 -11.55 -26.37 -6.54
CA MET A 105 -12.88 -25.79 -6.66
C MET A 105 -13.33 -25.33 -5.27
N GLY A 106 -13.79 -24.07 -5.15
CA GLY A 106 -14.33 -23.56 -3.91
C GLY A 106 -15.51 -24.43 -3.43
N VAL A 107 -15.61 -24.67 -2.12
CA VAL A 107 -16.65 -25.54 -1.56
C VAL A 107 -18.01 -24.85 -1.65
N VAL A 108 -18.71 -25.09 -2.75
CA VAL A 108 -20.05 -24.57 -3.02
C VAL A 108 -21.00 -25.04 -1.91
N GLY A 109 -21.74 -24.10 -1.31
CA GLY A 109 -22.79 -24.39 -0.33
C GLY A 109 -22.49 -23.96 1.11
N LYS A 110 -21.23 -23.70 1.49
CA LYS A 110 -20.96 -22.95 2.73
C LYS A 110 -21.14 -21.46 2.46
N ARG A 111 -22.16 -20.87 3.09
CA ARG A 111 -22.34 -19.41 3.15
C ARG A 111 -21.00 -18.82 3.63
N PRO A 112 -20.36 -17.90 2.89
CA PRO A 112 -19.10 -17.33 3.33
C PRO A 112 -19.36 -16.67 4.69
N MET A 113 -18.70 -17.17 5.75
CA MET A 113 -18.77 -16.47 7.03
C MET A 113 -18.12 -15.10 6.79
N PRO A 114 -18.84 -13.98 6.98
CA PRO A 114 -18.17 -12.70 7.02
C PRO A 114 -17.30 -12.71 8.27
N VAL A 115 -15.98 -12.89 8.09
CA VAL A 115 -15.03 -12.29 9.02
C VAL A 115 -15.42 -10.82 9.07
N GLY A 116 -15.74 -10.33 10.27
CA GLY A 116 -16.64 -9.18 10.45
C GLY A 116 -16.23 -7.92 9.68
N PRO A 117 -17.18 -7.03 9.34
CA PRO A 117 -16.97 -5.89 8.43
C PRO A 117 -16.08 -4.76 8.98
N SER A 118 -15.25 -5.03 9.99
CA SER A 118 -14.52 -4.04 10.79
C SER A 118 -12.99 -4.21 10.84
N SER A 119 -12.42 -5.30 10.31
CA SER A 119 -10.95 -5.50 10.29
C SER A 119 -10.36 -5.31 8.90
N VAL A 120 -10.06 -4.06 8.53
CA VAL A 120 -9.04 -3.78 7.50
C VAL A 120 -7.69 -4.13 8.10
N ALA A 121 -7.10 -5.24 7.68
CA ALA A 121 -5.78 -5.69 8.12
C ALA A 121 -4.65 -4.88 7.48
N ALA A 122 -4.88 -4.28 6.32
CA ALA A 122 -3.93 -3.39 5.66
C ALA A 122 -4.61 -2.33 4.79
N MET A 123 -4.09 -1.11 4.84
CA MET A 123 -4.43 -0.01 3.96
C MET A 123 -3.24 0.30 3.06
N VAL A 124 -3.46 0.32 1.75
CA VAL A 124 -2.40 0.46 0.74
C VAL A 124 -2.80 1.52 -0.27
N ARG A 125 -1.85 2.35 -0.70
CA ARG A 125 -2.00 3.21 -1.88
C ARG A 125 -1.21 2.62 -3.04
N MET A 126 -1.85 2.43 -4.19
CA MET A 126 -1.17 2.02 -5.43
C MET A 126 -1.32 3.08 -6.52
N ALA A 127 -0.25 3.22 -7.31
CA ALA A 127 -0.14 4.16 -8.42
C ALA A 127 0.87 3.64 -9.44
N GLY A 128 0.81 4.16 -10.67
CA GLY A 128 1.68 3.73 -11.76
C GLY A 128 1.26 2.36 -12.32
N VAL A 129 2.24 1.60 -12.81
CA VAL A 129 2.03 0.26 -13.39
C VAL A 129 2.67 -0.78 -12.47
N PRO A 130 1.99 -1.23 -11.40
CA PRO A 130 2.56 -2.18 -10.46
C PRO A 130 2.79 -3.54 -11.13
N ARG A 131 4.01 -4.08 -11.04
CA ARG A 131 4.30 -5.43 -11.53
C ARG A 131 3.51 -6.46 -10.72
N VAL A 132 2.74 -7.29 -11.42
CA VAL A 132 2.13 -8.51 -10.84
C VAL A 132 3.06 -9.69 -11.04
N ILE A 133 3.24 -10.51 -10.01
CA ILE A 133 4.07 -11.72 -10.04
C ILE A 133 3.26 -12.87 -9.43
N GLY A 134 2.95 -13.88 -10.24
CA GLY A 134 2.31 -15.12 -9.79
C GLY A 134 3.31 -16.27 -9.68
N GLY A 135 3.13 -17.15 -8.70
CA GLY A 135 3.89 -18.39 -8.57
C GLY A 135 3.18 -19.38 -7.64
N TRP A 136 3.32 -20.67 -7.93
CA TRP A 136 2.95 -21.70 -6.98
C TRP A 136 3.97 -21.74 -5.83
N GLN A 137 3.47 -21.89 -4.62
CA GLN A 137 4.28 -22.30 -3.48
C GLN A 137 3.83 -23.69 -3.04
N ASP A 138 4.79 -24.61 -2.96
CA ASP A 138 4.56 -25.97 -2.49
C ASP A 138 4.22 -26.01 -1.00
N ALA A 139 3.55 -27.08 -0.58
CA ALA A 139 3.30 -27.34 0.83
C ALA A 139 4.62 -27.57 1.57
N VAL A 140 4.82 -26.90 2.71
CA VAL A 140 6.04 -27.10 3.50
C VAL A 140 5.87 -28.34 4.37
N ALA A 141 6.60 -29.40 4.04
CA ALA A 141 6.54 -30.69 4.73
C ALA A 141 6.74 -30.52 6.26
N GLY A 142 5.91 -31.20 7.05
CA GLY A 142 5.90 -31.07 8.52
C GLY A 142 5.17 -29.83 9.06
N THR A 143 4.49 -29.04 8.21
CA THR A 143 3.71 -27.88 8.64
C THR A 143 2.25 -27.94 8.17
N THR A 144 1.41 -27.04 8.70
CA THR A 144 0.02 -26.83 8.26
C THR A 144 -0.11 -25.84 7.08
N VAL A 145 0.98 -25.52 6.38
CA VAL A 145 0.97 -24.63 5.21
C VAL A 145 0.68 -25.46 3.94
N PRO A 146 -0.53 -25.38 3.35
CA PRO A 146 -0.84 -26.14 2.14
C PRO A 146 -0.14 -25.56 0.92
N ALA A 147 -0.11 -26.31 -0.19
CA ALA A 147 0.28 -25.74 -1.48
C ALA A 147 -0.74 -24.67 -1.90
N MET A 148 -0.27 -23.54 -2.42
CA MET A 148 -1.13 -22.40 -2.75
C MET A 148 -0.55 -21.53 -3.86
N LEU A 149 -1.45 -20.84 -4.58
CA LEU A 149 -1.06 -19.84 -5.57
C LEU A 149 -0.76 -18.52 -4.85
N ARG A 150 0.49 -18.05 -4.89
CA ARG A 150 0.85 -16.70 -4.46
C ARG A 150 0.82 -15.74 -5.64
N ILE A 151 0.11 -14.63 -5.48
CA ILE A 151 0.10 -13.52 -6.44
C ILE A 151 0.48 -12.25 -5.68
N LYS A 152 1.58 -11.61 -6.07
CA LYS A 152 2.00 -10.31 -5.55
C LYS A 152 1.63 -9.21 -6.53
N ALA A 153 0.94 -8.17 -6.08
CA ALA A 153 0.76 -6.92 -6.83
C ALA A 153 1.14 -5.74 -5.93
N GLY A 154 2.18 -5.00 -6.34
CA GLY A 154 2.75 -3.94 -5.51
C GLY A 154 3.24 -4.47 -4.15
N PRO A 155 2.84 -3.86 -3.00
CA PRO A 155 3.26 -4.30 -1.67
C PRO A 155 2.42 -5.44 -1.09
N VAL A 156 1.34 -5.87 -1.76
CA VAL A 156 0.41 -6.90 -1.26
C VAL A 156 0.66 -8.23 -1.96
N THR A 157 0.69 -9.31 -1.18
CA THR A 157 0.78 -10.70 -1.64
C THR A 157 -0.46 -11.45 -1.19
N TRP A 158 -1.22 -11.98 -2.14
CA TRP A 158 -2.37 -12.85 -1.87
C TRP A 158 -1.95 -14.30 -1.96
N GLU A 159 -2.25 -15.06 -0.90
CA GLU A 159 -2.22 -16.52 -0.88
C GLU A 159 -3.62 -17.02 -1.23
N VAL A 160 -3.80 -17.43 -2.49
CA VAL A 160 -5.09 -17.84 -3.05
C VAL A 160 -5.25 -19.35 -2.88
N CYS A 161 -6.23 -19.77 -2.08
CA CYS A 161 -6.45 -21.18 -1.74
C CYS A 161 -7.41 -21.91 -2.71
N ASP A 162 -8.30 -21.18 -3.39
CA ASP A 162 -9.26 -21.78 -4.32
C ASP A 162 -9.64 -20.85 -5.48
N SER A 163 -10.28 -21.46 -6.49
CA SER A 163 -10.72 -20.79 -7.72
C SER A 163 -11.84 -19.74 -7.51
N GLN A 164 -12.58 -19.79 -6.41
CA GLN A 164 -13.63 -18.81 -6.09
C GLN A 164 -13.03 -17.52 -5.53
N ALA A 165 -12.00 -17.64 -4.68
CA ALA A 165 -11.20 -16.50 -4.23
C ALA A 165 -10.45 -15.86 -5.41
N TYR A 166 -9.85 -16.67 -6.29
CA TYR A 166 -9.18 -16.18 -7.51
C TYR A 166 -10.10 -15.31 -8.37
N ARG A 167 -11.33 -15.78 -8.64
CA ARG A 167 -12.33 -15.05 -9.45
C ARG A 167 -12.81 -13.79 -8.74
N SER A 168 -13.17 -13.89 -7.46
CA SER A 168 -13.65 -12.75 -6.66
C SER A 168 -12.67 -11.57 -6.69
N LEU A 169 -11.37 -11.85 -6.57
CA LEU A 169 -10.32 -10.83 -6.65
C LEU A 169 -10.14 -10.26 -8.06
N LEU A 170 -10.10 -11.12 -9.10
CA LEU A 170 -9.99 -10.67 -10.49
C LEU A 170 -11.18 -9.78 -10.90
N ASP A 171 -12.40 -10.16 -10.52
CA ASP A 171 -13.61 -9.41 -10.83
C ASP A 171 -13.62 -8.06 -10.09
N GLY A 172 -13.14 -8.01 -8.84
CA GLY A 172 -12.96 -6.76 -8.11
C GLY A 172 -11.95 -5.80 -8.77
N TRP A 173 -10.83 -6.33 -9.30
CA TRP A 173 -9.88 -5.54 -10.07
C TRP A 173 -10.46 -4.99 -11.38
N ARG A 174 -11.24 -5.80 -12.10
CA ARG A 174 -11.94 -5.38 -13.33
C ARG A 174 -13.00 -4.33 -13.07
N GLN A 175 -13.82 -4.51 -12.04
CA GLN A 175 -14.84 -3.53 -11.65
C GLN A 175 -14.20 -2.20 -11.21
N ALA A 176 -13.08 -2.23 -10.49
CA ALA A 176 -12.32 -1.03 -10.13
C ALA A 176 -11.77 -0.30 -11.36
N ALA A 177 -11.26 -1.04 -12.36
CA ALA A 177 -10.76 -0.47 -13.60
C ALA A 177 -11.86 0.23 -14.40
N HIS A 178 -12.98 -0.45 -14.66
CA HIS A 178 -14.13 0.11 -15.36
C HIS A 178 -14.76 1.31 -14.63
N LEU A 179 -14.82 1.29 -13.29
CA LEU A 179 -15.36 2.40 -12.51
C LEU A 179 -14.45 3.65 -12.58
N LEU A 180 -13.13 3.47 -12.55
CA LEU A 180 -12.18 4.57 -12.72
C LEU A 180 -12.13 5.11 -14.17
N GLU A 181 -12.37 4.25 -15.15
CA GLU A 181 -12.48 4.63 -16.56
C GLU A 181 -13.76 5.45 -16.81
N ALA A 182 -14.91 4.96 -16.34
CA ALA A 182 -16.19 5.65 -16.46
C ALA A 182 -16.28 6.97 -15.67
N ALA A 183 -15.48 7.12 -14.60
CA ALA A 183 -15.42 8.33 -13.78
C ALA A 183 -14.33 9.33 -14.20
N ALA A 184 -13.52 9.00 -15.21
CA ALA A 184 -12.46 9.87 -15.69
C ALA A 184 -13.06 11.19 -16.23
N PRO A 185 -12.45 12.36 -15.93
CA PRO A 185 -12.93 13.63 -16.46
C PRO A 185 -12.82 13.65 -17.99
N ALA A 186 -13.91 14.02 -18.66
CA ALA A 186 -13.93 14.18 -20.11
C ALA A 186 -13.07 15.38 -20.54
N GLY A 187 -11.84 15.10 -20.99
CA GLY A 187 -10.90 16.09 -21.52
C GLY A 187 -9.59 16.15 -20.75
N GLY A 188 -8.56 15.51 -21.31
CA GLY A 188 -7.15 15.72 -21.01
C GLY A 188 -6.39 15.84 -22.33
#